data_AF-E6VZB5-F1
#
_entry.id   AF-E6VZB5-F1
#
_cell.length_a   1.000
_cell.length_b   1.000
_cell.length_c   1.000
_cell.angle_alpha   90.00
_cell.angle_beta   90.00
_cell.angle_gamma   90.00
#
_symmetry.space_group_name_H-M   'P 1'
#
loop_
_entity.id
_entity.type
_entity.pdbx_description
1 polymer ?
#
loop_
_entity_poly.entity_id
_entity_poly.type
_entity_poly.pdbx_seq_one_letter_code
_entity_poly.pdbx_strand_id
1 'polypeptide(L)' 'MDKPLEDSIRALAGEHGIDPQRLLAGFASVDMPPELALAVAAVLGDIDAFAASPDSPASSDE' A
#
# COMPACT_ATOMS: atom_id res chain seq x y z
N MET A 1 15.13 0.85 7.21
CA MET A 1 13.81 1.09 6.61
C MET A 1 13.18 2.28 7.30
N ASP A 2 12.63 3.22 6.56
CA ASP A 2 12.02 4.42 7.13
C ASP A 2 10.66 4.12 7.75
N LYS A 3 10.37 4.81 8.86
CA LYS A 3 9.12 4.70 9.63
C LYS A 3 7.83 4.87 8.80
N PRO A 4 7.71 5.87 7.90
CA PRO A 4 6.51 6.01 7.05
C PRO A 4 6.27 4.82 6.12
N LEU A 5 7.34 4.25 5.53
CA LEU A 5 7.22 3.09 4.64
C LEU A 5 6.80 1.83 5.41
N GLU A 6 7.32 1.63 6.63
CA GLU A 6 6.91 0.54 7.50
C GLU A 6 5.41 0.61 7.84
N ASP A 7 4.91 1.79 8.17
CA ASP A 7 3.49 2.01 8.48
C ASP A 7 2.59 1.77 7.25
N SER A 8 2.98 2.23 6.06
CA SER A 8 2.25 1.94 4.81
C SER A 8 2.16 0.44 4.51
N ILE A 9 3.25 -0.31 4.70
CA ILE A 9 3.26 -1.76 4.48
C ILE A 9 2.39 -2.48 5.52
N ARG A 10 2.42 -2.03 6.77
CA ARG A 10 1.56 -2.58 7.83
C ARG A 10 0.08 -2.34 7.54
N ALA A 11 -0.28 -1.16 7.06
CA ALA A 11 -1.65 -0.83 6.65
C ALA A 11 -2.11 -1.74 5.51
N LEU A 12 -1.33 -1.84 4.43
CA LEU A 12 -1.61 -2.69 3.27
C LEU A 12 -1.79 -4.17 3.67
N ALA A 13 -0.93 -4.67 4.56
CA ALA A 13 -1.04 -6.04 5.06
C ALA A 13 -2.38 -6.26 5.78
N GLY A 14 -2.82 -5.29 6.59
CA GLY A 14 -4.11 -5.32 7.27
C GLY A 14 -5.30 -5.35 6.31
N GLU A 15 -5.27 -4.53 5.27
CA GLU A 15 -6.35 -4.47 4.27
C GLU A 15 -6.53 -5.77 3.47
N HIS A 16 -5.43 -6.43 3.15
CA HIS A 16 -5.43 -7.65 2.35
C HIS A 16 -5.44 -8.95 3.18
N GLY A 17 -5.51 -8.85 4.52
CA GLY A 17 -5.48 -10.02 5.42
C GLY A 17 -4.15 -10.78 5.39
N ILE A 18 -3.06 -10.09 5.07
CA ILE A 18 -1.70 -10.62 5.05
C ILE A 18 -1.04 -10.37 6.40
N ASP A 19 -0.19 -11.30 6.85
CA ASP A 19 0.61 -11.08 8.04
C ASP A 19 1.62 -9.93 7.81
N PRO A 20 1.53 -8.82 8.57
CA PRO A 20 2.39 -7.66 8.36
C PRO A 20 3.87 -7.95 8.62
N GLN A 21 4.19 -8.89 9.53
CA GLN A 21 5.58 -9.27 9.80
C GLN A 21 6.18 -10.05 8.64
N ARG A 22 5.41 -10.93 8.00
CA ARG A 22 5.85 -11.61 6.77
C ARG A 22 6.07 -10.65 5.62
N LEU A 23 5.17 -9.69 5.44
CA LEU A 23 5.31 -8.69 4.37
C LEU A 23 6.54 -7.81 4.61
N LEU A 24 6.71 -7.30 5.83
CA LEU A 24 7.88 -6.52 6.24
C LEU A 24 9.18 -7.32 6.10
N ALA A 25 9.20 -8.60 6.49
CA ALA A 25 10.38 -9.46 6.32
C ALA A 25 10.72 -9.67 4.83
N GLY A 26 9.71 -9.78 3.97
CA GLY A 26 9.90 -9.83 2.51
C GLY A 26 10.57 -8.56 1.99
N PHE A 27 10.07 -7.38 2.38
CA PHE A 27 10.67 -6.10 2.01
C PHE A 27 12.07 -5.90 2.59
N ALA A 28 12.31 -6.37 3.82
CA ALA A 28 13.62 -6.29 4.46
C ALA A 28 14.66 -7.27 3.87
N SER A 29 14.20 -8.36 3.23
CA SER A 29 15.07 -9.32 2.55
C SER A 29 15.50 -8.86 1.16
N VAL A 30 14.80 -7.88 0.59
CA VAL A 30 15.21 -7.22 -0.65
C VAL A 30 16.15 -6.08 -0.27
N ASP A 31 17.38 -6.11 -0.79
CA ASP A 31 18.28 -4.97 -0.72
C ASP A 31 17.75 -3.88 -1.65
N MET A 32 16.76 -3.14 -1.15
CA MET A 32 15.98 -2.17 -1.91
C MET A 32 16.64 -0.79 -1.74
N PRO A 33 17.03 -0.12 -2.84
CA PRO A 33 17.55 1.25 -2.75
C PRO A 33 16.46 2.20 -2.22
N PRO A 34 16.85 3.25 -1.47
CA PRO A 34 15.91 4.12 -0.77
C PRO A 34 14.93 4.84 -1.72
N GLU A 35 15.37 5.16 -2.93
CA GLU A 35 14.54 5.79 -3.97
C GLU A 35 13.38 4.86 -4.42
N LEU A 36 13.64 3.56 -4.51
CA LEU A 36 12.63 2.56 -4.86
C LEU A 36 11.65 2.35 -3.69
N ALA A 37 12.14 2.38 -2.45
CA ALA A 37 11.31 2.34 -1.26
C ALA A 37 10.30 3.50 -1.21
N LEU A 38 10.74 4.72 -1.53
CA LEU A 38 9.87 5.90 -1.62
C LEU A 38 8.85 5.79 -2.75
N ALA A 39 9.26 5.27 -3.92
CA ALA A 39 8.34 5.04 -5.04
C ALA A 39 7.26 4.00 -4.69
N VAL A 40 7.63 2.93 -3.99
CA VAL A 40 6.66 1.93 -3.50
C VAL A 40 5.70 2.54 -2.49
N ALA A 41 6.18 3.31 -1.50
CA ALA A 41 5.31 4.02 -0.56
C ALA A 41 4.31 4.94 -1.28
N ALA A 42 4.77 5.68 -2.31
CA ALA A 42 3.92 6.57 -3.08
C ALA A 42 2.83 5.80 -3.84
N VAL A 43 3.17 4.68 -4.49
CA VAL A 43 2.20 3.82 -5.17
C VAL A 43 1.20 3.21 -4.20
N LEU A 44 1.65 2.74 -3.03
CA LEU A 44 0.75 2.20 -2.00
C LEU A 44 -0.22 3.25 -1.46
N GLY A 45 0.23 4.49 -1.25
CA GLY A 45 -0.64 5.59 -0.85
C GLY A 45 -1.64 6.01 -1.94
N ASP A 46 -1.24 5.93 -3.22
CA ASP A 46 -2.13 6.23 -4.34
C ASP A 46 -3.20 5.14 -4.55
N ILE A 47 -2.87 3.87 -4.30
CA ILE A 47 -3.82 2.75 -4.33
C ILE A 47 -4.88 2.90 -3.22
N ASP A 48 -4.51 3.33 -2.02
CA ASP A 48 -5.47 3.63 -0.95
C ASP A 48 -6.44 4.76 -1.37
N ALA A 49 -5.91 5.82 -2.00
CA ALA A 49 -6.73 6.91 -2.55
C ALA A 49 -7.63 6.46 -3.71
N PHE A 50 -7.17 5.52 -4.54
CA PHE A 50 -7.96 4.92 -5.63
C PHE A 50 -9.06 4.00 -5.10
N ALA A 51 -8.77 3.17 -4.10
CA ALA A 51 -9.74 2.28 -3.45
C ALA A 51 -10.77 3.07 -2.62
N ALA A 52 -10.36 4.18 -2.01
CA ALA A 52 -11.22 5.10 -1.28
C ALA A 52 -12.06 6.02 -2.20
N SER A 53 -11.83 5.97 -3.52
CA SER A 53 -12.70 6.61 -4.51
C SER A 53 -13.79 5.62 -4.91
N PRO A 54 -15.00 5.65 -4.32
CA PRO A 54 -16.13 4.96 -4.90
C PRO A 54 -16.44 5.67 -6.22
N ASP A 55 -15.92 5.13 -7.32
CA ASP A 55 -16.59 5.28 -8.60
C ASP A 55 -17.94 4.57 -8.44
N SER A 56 -18.95 5.35 -8.02
CA SER A 56 -20.34 4.92 -8.00
C SER A 56 -20.67 4.42 -9.41
N PRO A 57 -20.96 3.12 -9.60
CA PRO A 57 -21.46 2.69 -10.89
C PRO A 57 -22.76 3.43 -11.17
N ALA A 58 -22.81 4.04 -12.34
CA ALA A 58 -23.96 4.75 -12.88
C ALA A 58 -25.27 4.02 -12.60
N SER A 59 -26.29 4.76 -12.16
CA SER A 59 -27.68 4.45 -12.45
C SER A 59 -28.26 5.64 -13.19
N SER A 60 -28.36 5.46 -14.50
CA SER A 60 -29.32 6.15 -15.36
C SER A 60 -30.73 5.71 -15.00
N ASP A 61 -31.66 6.66 -14.99
CA ASP A 61 -33.16 6.64 -14.92
C ASP A 61 -33.56 7.74 -13.91
N GLU A 62 -34.36 8.76 -14.21
CA GLU A 62 -35.43 8.98 -15.19
C GLU A 62 -35.65 10.51 -15.37
#